data_AF-A0A4Y4DL88-F1
#
_entry.id   AF-A0A4Y4DL88-F1
#
_cell.length_a   1.000
_cell.length_b   1.000
_cell.length_c   1.000
_cell.angle_alpha   90.00
_cell.angle_beta   90.00
_cell.angle_gamma   90.00
#
_symmetry.space_group_name_H-M   'P 1'
#
loop_
_entity.id
_entity.type
_entity.pdbx_description
1 polymer ?
#
loop_
_entity_poly.entity_id
_entity_poly.type
_entity_poly.pdbx_seq_one_letter_code
_entity_poly.pdbx_strand_id
1 'polypeptide(L)' 'MGNAPSGFDYIVRKDGSVQISHHGRAAAVLRGQRAEDFLADLGFGGGQELMARLTGNYKRGNERAARSHPRNSGRA' A
#
# COMPACT_ATOMS: atom_id res chain seq x y z
N MET A 1 16.29 4.87 -22.12
CA MET A 1 16.23 5.23 -20.69
C MET A 1 14.82 5.01 -20.20
N GLY A 2 14.59 3.96 -19.40
CA GLY A 2 13.26 3.62 -18.90
C GLY A 2 12.77 4.64 -17.87
N ASN A 3 11.50 5.00 -17.95
CA ASN A 3 10.81 5.82 -16.94
C ASN A 3 10.69 4.98 -15.65
N ALA A 4 11.72 5.02 -14.82
CA ALA A 4 11.63 4.45 -13.48
C ALA A 4 10.53 5.20 -12.71
N PRO A 5 9.61 4.48 -12.04
CA PRO A 5 8.59 5.13 -11.22
C PRO A 5 9.27 6.01 -10.17
N SER A 6 8.78 7.23 -10.04
CA SER A 6 9.31 8.24 -9.12
C SER A 6 8.19 9.18 -8.68
N GLY A 7 8.44 9.95 -7.61
CA GLY A 7 7.47 10.90 -7.04
C GLY A 7 6.41 10.25 -6.16
N PHE A 8 6.63 9.01 -5.70
CA PHE A 8 5.78 8.39 -4.69
C PHE A 8 6.28 8.69 -3.28
N ASP A 9 5.32 9.03 -2.42
CA ASP A 9 5.52 9.27 -1.00
C ASP A 9 4.50 8.47 -0.21
N TYR A 10 4.80 8.18 1.05
CA TYR A 10 3.84 7.56 1.95
C TYR A 10 3.88 8.21 3.33
N ILE A 11 2.75 8.18 4.02
CA ILE A 11 2.64 8.59 5.42
C ILE A 11 1.98 7.48 6.22
N VAL A 12 2.55 7.16 7.37
CA VAL A 12 1.90 6.30 8.38
C VAL A 12 1.05 7.20 9.27
N ARG A 13 -0.24 6.90 9.37
CA ARG A 13 -1.20 7.63 10.21
C ARG A 13 -1.28 7.01 11.59
N LYS A 14 -1.83 7.77 12.55
CA LYS A 14 -1.98 7.34 13.95
C LYS A 14 -2.86 6.10 14.14
N ASP A 15 -3.77 5.83 13.21
CA ASP A 15 -4.63 4.64 13.20
C ASP A 15 -3.93 3.41 12.60
N GLY A 16 -2.64 3.51 12.26
CA GLY A 16 -1.88 2.46 11.60
C GLY A 16 -2.16 2.33 10.10
N SER A 17 -2.95 3.23 9.52
CA SER A 17 -3.15 3.27 8.06
C SER A 17 -1.96 3.92 7.36
N VAL A 18 -1.71 3.52 6.12
CA VAL A 18 -0.68 4.12 5.28
C VAL A 18 -1.34 4.81 4.10
N GLN A 19 -1.15 6.11 3.96
CA GLN A 19 -1.58 6.85 2.77
C GLN A 19 -0.40 6.99 1.82
N ILE A 20 -0.57 6.53 0.59
CA ILE A 20 0.38 6.67 -0.50
C ILE A 20 -0.06 7.84 -1.38
N SER A 21 0.89 8.71 -1.73
CA SER A 21 0.70 9.86 -2.60
C SER A 21 1.63 9.75 -3.80
N HIS A 22 1.20 10.27 -4.95
CA HIS A 22 2.03 10.42 -6.14
C HIS A 22 2.01 11.89 -6.57
N HIS A 23 3.17 12.53 -6.64
CA HIS A 23 3.32 13.97 -6.90
C HIS A 23 2.37 14.85 -6.05
N GLY A 24 2.29 14.57 -4.75
CA GLY A 24 1.46 15.32 -3.81
C GLY A 24 -0.04 15.01 -3.86
N ARG A 25 -0.50 14.11 -4.74
CA ARG A 25 -1.90 13.67 -4.80
C ARG A 25 -2.07 12.29 -4.17
N ALA A 26 -3.02 12.16 -3.25
CA ALA A 26 -3.35 10.87 -2.64
C ALA A 26 -3.74 9.86 -3.73
N ALA A 27 -3.00 8.76 -3.79
CA ALA A 27 -3.14 7.70 -4.78
C ALA A 27 -3.80 6.44 -4.19
N ALA A 28 -3.47 6.10 -2.95
CA ALA A 28 -4.07 4.97 -2.24
C ALA A 28 -4.02 5.14 -0.71
N VAL A 29 -4.89 4.42 0.00
CA VAL A 29 -4.82 4.28 1.45
C VAL A 29 -4.88 2.80 1.80
N LEU A 30 -3.84 2.30 2.45
CA LEU A 30 -3.71 0.94 2.98
C LEU A 30 -4.09 0.93 4.45
N ARG A 31 -4.76 -0.12 4.90
CA ARG A 31 -5.23 -0.28 6.29
C ARG A 31 -5.00 -1.71 6.76
N GLY A 32 -4.84 -1.89 8.06
CA GLY A 32 -4.65 -3.20 8.69
C GLY A 32 -3.46 -3.93 8.08
N GLN A 33 -3.62 -5.23 7.80
CA GLN A 33 -2.53 -6.08 7.32
C GLN A 33 -1.81 -5.53 6.08
N ARG A 34 -2.51 -4.90 5.13
CA ARG A 34 -1.85 -4.34 3.95
C ARG A 34 -0.92 -3.17 4.25
N ALA A 35 -1.22 -2.40 5.29
CA ALA A 35 -0.31 -1.35 5.73
C ALA A 35 0.96 -1.98 6.32
N GLU A 36 0.81 -3.03 7.13
CA GLU A 36 1.94 -3.77 7.71
C GLU A 36 2.80 -4.45 6.62
N ASP A 37 2.17 -5.18 5.70
CA ASP A 37 2.85 -5.87 4.59
C ASP A 37 3.60 -4.86 3.72
N PHE A 38 2.97 -3.72 3.40
CA PHE A 38 3.62 -2.65 2.65
C PHE A 38 4.85 -2.08 3.37
N LEU A 39 4.74 -1.84 4.68
CA LEU A 39 5.86 -1.33 5.47
C LEU A 39 6.99 -2.37 5.59
N ALA A 40 6.67 -3.66 5.66
CA ALA A 40 7.65 -4.73 5.62
C ALA A 40 8.37 -4.79 4.27
N ASP A 41 7.62 -4.75 3.17
CA ASP A 41 8.16 -4.79 1.80
C ASP A 41 9.04 -3.55 1.49
N LEU A 42 8.71 -2.38 2.04
CA LEU A 42 9.51 -1.16 1.91
C LEU A 42 10.93 -1.30 2.46
N GLY A 43 11.12 -2.12 3.50
CA GLY A 43 12.41 -2.34 4.15
C GLY A 43 13.46 -3.03 3.27
N PHE A 44 13.02 -3.70 2.21
CA PHE A 44 13.90 -4.46 1.30
C PHE A 44 14.42 -3.65 0.09
N GLY A 45 14.06 -2.37 0.00
CA GLY A 45 14.41 -1.48 -1.12
C GLY A 45 13.38 -1.50 -2.25
N GLY A 46 13.44 -0.51 -3.15
CA GLY A 46 12.52 -0.44 -4.30
C GLY A 46 11.15 0.20 -4.02
N GLY A 47 11.04 1.05 -3.00
CA GLY A 47 9.76 1.63 -2.58
C GLY A 47 8.98 2.37 -3.68
N GLN A 48 9.66 3.02 -4.63
CA GLN A 48 8.99 3.70 -5.74
C GLN A 48 8.28 2.71 -6.70
N GLU A 49 8.91 1.57 -7.00
CA GLU A 49 8.34 0.55 -7.86
C GLU A 49 7.18 -0.18 -7.16
N LEU A 50 7.35 -0.48 -5.88
CA LEU A 50 6.30 -1.04 -5.04
C LEU A 50 5.06 -0.13 -4.99
N MET A 51 5.26 1.16 -4.71
CA MET A 51 4.18 2.13 -4.65
C MET A 51 3.49 2.29 -6.01
N ALA A 52 4.24 2.37 -7.12
CA ALA A 52 3.68 2.43 -8.47
C ALA A 52 2.83 1.21 -8.82
N ARG A 53 3.29 0.01 -8.45
CA ARG A 53 2.54 -1.23 -8.66
C ARG A 53 1.24 -1.25 -7.87
N LEU A 54 1.29 -0.79 -6.61
CA LEU A 54 0.14 -0.74 -5.72
C LEU A 54 -0.90 0.28 -6.20
N THR A 55 -0.48 1.50 -6.53
CA THR A 55 -1.39 2.56 -7.00
C THR A 55 -1.92 2.30 -8.41
N GLY A 56 -1.18 1.59 -9.26
CA GLY A 56 -1.61 1.22 -10.62
C GLY A 56 -2.61 0.06 -10.69
N ASN A 57 -2.51 -0.94 -9.80
CA ASN A 57 -3.39 -2.12 -9.81
C ASN A 57 -4.67 -1.99 -8.95
N TYR A 58 -4.77 -0.93 -8.14
CA TYR A 58 -5.83 -0.81 -7.13
C TYR A 58 -7.25 -0.65 -7.70
N LYS A 59 -7.42 -0.24 -8.97
CA LYS A 59 -8.75 -0.03 -9.59
C LYS A 59 -9.56 -1.32 -9.81
N ARG A 60 -8.98 -2.52 -9.67
CA ARG A 60 -9.66 -3.79 -10.00
C ARG A 60 -9.80 -4.83 -8.87
N GLY A 61 -9.07 -4.71 -7.76
CA GLY A 61 -8.85 -5.87 -6.88
C GLY A 61 -9.53 -5.89 -5.50
N ASN A 62 -10.22 -4.83 -5.07
CA ASN A 62 -10.33 -4.58 -3.63
C ASN A 62 -11.61 -5.02 -2.89
N GLU A 63 -12.62 -5.61 -3.54
CA GLU A 63 -13.85 -6.01 -2.81
C GLU A 63 -13.80 -7.42 -2.19
N ARG A 64 -12.97 -8.34 -2.73
CA ARG A 64 -13.01 -9.76 -2.29
C ARG A 64 -11.95 -10.18 -1.27
N ALA A 65 -10.77 -9.56 -1.25
CA ALA A 65 -9.62 -10.11 -0.53
C ALA A 65 -9.62 -9.87 1.00
N ALA A 66 -10.37 -8.88 1.50
CA ALA A 66 -10.42 -8.57 2.93
C ALA A 66 -11.14 -9.65 3.77
N ARG A 67 -11.95 -10.50 3.15
CA ARG A 67 -12.72 -11.56 3.84
C ARG A 67 -11.95 -12.88 4.00
N SER A 68 -10.81 -13.08 3.34
CA SER A 68 -10.13 -14.39 3.28
C SER A 68 -8.75 -14.41 3.93
N HIS A 69 -8.39 -13.40 4.72
CA HIS A 69 -7.08 -13.39 5.39
C HIS A 69 -7.17 -13.99 6.81
N PRO A 70 -6.30 -14.95 7.18
CA PRO A 70 -6.39 -15.71 8.44
C PRO A 70 -6.24 -14.88 9.72
N ARG A 71 -5.92 -13.58 9.63
CA ARG A 71 -5.87 -12.65 10.78
C ARG A 71 -7.17 -11.85 10.99
N ASN A 72 -8.11 -11.86 10.03
CA ASN A 72 -9.43 -11.24 10.22
C ASN A 72 -10.40 -12.17 10.97
N SER A 73 -10.03 -13.43 11.22
CA SER A 73 -10.73 -14.37 12.10
C SER A 73 -10.26 -14.32 13.55
N GLY A 74 -9.37 -13.40 13.91
CA GLY A 74 -8.72 -13.31 15.22
C GLY A 74 -9.00 -12.00 15.96
N ARG A 75 -10.28 -11.64 16.12
CA ARG A 75 -10.73 -10.76 17.22
C ARG A 75 -11.89 -11.46 17.92
N ALA A 76 -11.55 -12.18 18.98
CA ALA A 76 -12.48 -12.39 20.10
C ALA A 76 -12.64 -11.08 20.88
#